data_AF-A0A0W0SC12-F1
#
_entry.id   AF-A0A0W0SC12-F1
#
_cell.length_a   1.000
_cell.length_b   1.000
_cell.length_c   1.000
_cell.angle_alpha   90.00
_cell.angle_beta   90.00
_cell.angle_gamma   90.00
#
_symmetry.space_group_name_H-M   'P 1'
#
loop_
_entity.id
_entity.type
_entity.pdbx_description
1 polymer ?
#
loop_
_entity_poly.entity_id
_entity_poly.type
_entity_poly.pdbx_seq_one_letter_code
_entity_poly.pdbx_strand_id
1 'polypeptide(L)'
;MYYQLKNLASLSGNHFITTFDSVPNGCHSLSLCSNKLCNKSGAELAEAFSKIPASVIRLYLGGNYLGVKSGAELAQAFAAIPISILLLNLENNGLGARSGTELAQVLAAIPNHLDSLVLAENGLGRKSGAELAQALKAIPISVSSLDLSMNGFCNTPGAELALALANLSKGVRSVNLSGNYLGAKSGADLALAFAAIPEHVTELDLSGNNFGNMPVADLAEALAAIPPHVKSINLGFNKLFLNKTAQQKDTLLQALGENRSRFILSSNGESDLARTLAPMVGLIRGDSLTYRLPFDVISYILTFLPTDNPNKGRPGFFQNQLQSTSEKMVSIEEKKPKYQFS
;
A
#
# COMPACT_ATOMS: atom_id res chain seq x y z
N MET A 1 0.25 19.36 12.60
CA MET A 1 1.07 20.34 11.87
C MET A 1 2.29 19.64 11.29
N TYR A 2 2.59 19.87 10.01
CA TYR A 2 3.77 19.36 9.31
C TYR A 2 4.83 20.47 9.27
N TYR A 3 6.09 20.13 9.52
CA TYR A 3 7.22 21.04 9.43
C TYR A 3 8.39 20.37 8.71
N GLN A 4 9.13 21.12 7.90
CA GLN A 4 10.26 20.60 7.15
C GLN A 4 11.50 21.44 7.39
N LEU A 5 12.56 20.79 7.88
CA LEU A 5 13.90 21.38 7.88
C LEU A 5 14.57 21.11 6.53
N LYS A 6 15.18 22.15 5.95
CA LYS A 6 15.84 22.11 4.65
C LYS A 6 17.26 22.65 4.76
N ASN A 7 18.08 22.37 3.75
CA ASN A 7 19.45 22.86 3.62
C ASN A 7 20.37 22.43 4.79
N LEU A 8 20.09 21.28 5.42
CA LEU A 8 20.89 20.80 6.55
C LEU A 8 22.26 20.27 6.10
N ALA A 9 22.39 19.88 4.82
CA ALA A 9 23.63 19.38 4.24
C ALA A 9 24.81 20.32 4.46
N SER A 10 24.61 21.63 4.28
CA SER A 10 25.65 22.67 4.35
C SER A 10 25.98 23.13 5.77
N LEU A 11 25.19 22.76 6.77
CA LEU A 11 25.39 23.19 8.16
C LEU A 11 26.33 22.24 8.89
N SER A 12 27.24 22.72 9.73
CA SER A 12 28.20 21.87 10.45
C SER A 12 28.14 22.09 11.95
N GLY A 13 28.37 21.03 12.74
CA GLY A 13 28.44 21.11 14.19
C GLY A 13 27.21 21.80 14.79
N ASN A 14 27.43 22.74 15.71
CA ASN A 14 26.35 23.42 16.44
C ASN A 14 25.31 24.09 15.54
N HIS A 15 25.68 24.62 14.37
CA HIS A 15 24.70 25.24 13.46
C HIS A 15 23.69 24.23 12.91
N PHE A 16 24.11 22.98 12.70
CA PHE A 16 23.19 21.91 12.30
C PHE A 16 22.25 21.55 13.46
N ILE A 17 22.81 21.39 14.67
CA ILE A 17 22.04 21.02 15.87
C ILE A 17 20.99 22.07 16.22
N THR A 18 21.35 23.35 16.26
CA THR A 18 20.43 24.44 16.67
C THR A 18 19.30 24.69 15.67
N THR A 19 19.36 24.15 14.45
CA THR A 19 18.20 24.22 13.54
C THR A 19 16.97 23.51 14.09
N PHE A 20 17.16 22.51 14.95
CA PHE A 20 16.06 21.77 15.56
C PHE A 20 15.29 22.62 16.59
N ASP A 21 15.92 23.65 17.16
CA ASP A 21 15.26 24.61 18.05
C ASP A 21 14.20 25.45 17.31
N SER A 22 14.28 25.52 15.97
CA SER A 22 13.26 26.19 15.14
C SER A 22 11.99 25.36 14.94
N VAL A 23 11.98 24.08 15.33
CA VAL A 23 10.82 23.21 15.15
C VAL A 23 9.71 23.65 16.10
N PRO A 24 8.52 24.02 15.60
CA PRO A 24 7.45 24.51 16.46
C PRO A 24 6.95 23.45 17.45
N ASN A 25 6.62 23.84 18.68
CA ASN A 25 6.05 22.96 19.72
C ASN A 25 4.70 22.31 19.33
N GLY A 26 4.03 22.80 18.27
CA GLY A 26 2.81 22.18 17.71
C GLY A 26 3.08 21.21 16.55
N CYS A 27 4.35 21.01 16.18
CA CYS A 27 4.75 20.12 15.10
C CYS A 27 4.50 18.66 15.51
N HIS A 28 3.74 17.92 14.69
CA HIS A 28 3.47 16.50 14.88
C HIS A 28 4.19 15.63 13.85
N SER A 29 4.70 16.25 12.78
CA SER A 29 5.31 15.55 11.65
C SER A 29 6.48 16.38 11.15
N LEU A 30 7.69 15.89 11.42
CA LEU A 30 8.94 16.55 11.07
C LEU A 30 9.57 15.84 9.87
N SER A 31 9.77 16.59 8.80
CA SER A 31 10.48 16.13 7.61
C SER A 31 11.89 16.66 7.57
N LEU A 32 12.85 15.74 7.48
CA LEU A 32 14.25 15.98 7.18
C LEU A 32 14.61 15.41 5.81
N CYS A 33 13.62 15.17 4.94
CA CYS A 33 13.86 14.52 3.65
C CYS A 33 14.80 15.33 2.75
N SER A 34 15.61 14.62 1.96
CA SER A 34 16.49 15.22 0.93
C SER A 34 17.50 16.24 1.47
N ASN A 35 18.09 15.96 2.63
CA ASN A 35 19.07 16.82 3.29
C ASN A 35 20.50 16.26 3.28
N LYS A 36 20.76 15.18 2.54
CA LYS A 36 22.06 14.51 2.48
C LYS A 36 22.64 14.24 3.88
N LEU A 37 21.80 13.75 4.80
CA LEU A 37 22.20 13.45 6.18
C LEU A 37 23.32 12.39 6.26
N CYS A 38 23.59 11.65 5.18
CA CYS A 38 24.81 10.84 5.03
C CYS A 38 26.11 11.61 5.32
N ASN A 39 26.14 12.93 5.07
CA ASN A 39 27.31 13.78 5.28
C ASN A 39 27.51 14.21 6.74
N LYS A 40 26.59 13.86 7.63
CA LYS A 40 26.71 14.10 9.08
C LYS A 40 27.24 12.85 9.75
N SER A 41 28.09 13.01 10.77
CA SER A 41 28.53 11.90 11.60
C SER A 41 27.35 11.28 12.38
N GLY A 42 27.50 10.03 12.82
CA GLY A 42 26.50 9.40 13.71
C GLY A 42 26.24 10.21 14.98
N ALA A 43 27.27 10.84 15.55
CA ALA A 43 27.18 11.68 16.73
C ALA A 43 26.40 12.98 16.47
N GLU A 44 26.66 13.68 15.36
CA GLU A 44 25.90 14.87 14.99
C GLU A 44 24.41 14.54 14.78
N LEU A 45 24.11 13.43 14.13
CA LEU A 45 22.72 12.99 13.94
C LEU A 45 22.06 12.64 15.27
N ALA A 46 22.77 11.95 16.17
CA ALA A 46 22.25 11.60 17.49
C ALA A 46 21.92 12.86 18.31
N GLU A 47 22.85 13.82 18.36
CA GLU A 47 22.64 15.07 19.06
C GLU A 47 21.45 15.85 18.45
N ALA A 48 21.36 15.92 17.13
CA ALA A 48 20.25 16.57 16.43
C ALA A 48 18.91 15.90 16.72
N PHE A 49 18.84 14.57 16.67
CA PHE A 49 17.61 13.83 16.92
C PHE A 49 17.15 13.98 18.38
N SER A 50 18.08 14.10 19.33
CA SER A 50 17.74 14.37 20.73
C SER A 50 17.05 15.73 20.96
N LYS A 51 17.19 16.67 20.02
CA LYS A 51 16.56 18.00 20.06
C LYS A 51 15.17 18.03 19.40
N ILE A 52 14.72 16.93 18.81
CA ILE A 52 13.38 16.87 18.21
C ILE A 52 12.33 17.08 19.32
N PRO A 53 11.41 18.04 19.18
CA PRO A 53 10.40 18.31 20.20
C PRO A 53 9.50 17.10 20.47
N ALA A 54 9.11 16.90 21.72
CA ALA A 54 8.25 15.78 22.14
C ALA A 54 6.84 15.80 21.51
N SER A 55 6.42 16.92 20.92
CA SER A 55 5.18 17.00 20.14
C SER A 55 5.25 16.23 18.82
N VAL A 56 6.45 15.98 18.30
CA VAL A 56 6.65 15.28 17.03
C VAL A 56 6.42 13.80 17.26
N ILE A 57 5.56 13.22 16.42
CA ILE A 57 5.19 11.80 16.45
C ILE A 57 5.54 11.05 15.15
N ARG A 58 5.87 11.77 14.08
CA ARG A 58 6.31 11.21 12.79
C ARG A 58 7.60 11.87 12.34
N LEU A 59 8.62 11.08 12.07
CA LEU A 59 9.91 11.53 11.57
C LEU A 59 10.13 10.99 10.16
N TYR A 60 10.33 11.88 9.19
CA TYR A 60 10.61 11.53 7.81
C TYR A 60 12.07 11.81 7.48
N LEU A 61 12.84 10.76 7.19
CA LEU A 61 14.26 10.81 6.83
C LEU A 61 14.49 10.40 5.37
N GLY A 62 13.47 10.50 4.52
CA GLY A 62 13.54 9.99 3.16
C GLY A 62 14.57 10.70 2.27
N GLY A 63 15.24 10.00 1.36
CA GLY A 63 16.14 10.63 0.39
C GLY A 63 17.43 11.20 1.00
N ASN A 64 17.96 10.59 2.05
CA ASN A 64 19.14 11.10 2.77
C ASN A 64 20.42 10.30 2.54
N TYR A 65 20.38 9.29 1.67
CA TYR A 65 21.51 8.39 1.36
C TYR A 65 22.10 7.71 2.60
N LEU A 66 21.29 7.48 3.64
CA LEU A 66 21.76 6.91 4.91
C LEU A 66 22.39 5.51 4.75
N GLY A 67 22.10 4.81 3.65
CA GLY A 67 22.70 3.52 3.31
C GLY A 67 24.22 3.52 3.16
N VAL A 68 24.88 4.69 3.01
CA VAL A 68 26.36 4.77 2.98
C VAL A 68 27.01 4.85 4.37
N LYS A 69 26.23 5.16 5.42
CA LYS A 69 26.76 5.26 6.79
C LYS A 69 27.07 3.87 7.34
N SER A 70 28.01 3.75 8.29
CA SER A 70 28.23 2.47 8.96
C SER A 70 27.03 2.06 9.83
N GLY A 71 26.89 0.76 10.13
CA GLY A 71 25.83 0.28 11.02
C GLY A 71 25.91 0.90 12.42
N ALA A 72 27.13 1.11 12.93
CA ALA A 72 27.37 1.75 14.22
C ALA A 72 26.93 3.22 14.24
N GLU A 73 27.20 3.99 13.19
CA GLU A 73 26.75 5.38 13.12
C GLU A 73 25.23 5.51 13.03
N LEU A 74 24.56 4.62 12.27
CA LEU A 74 23.10 4.61 12.22
C LEU A 74 22.50 4.17 13.55
N ALA A 75 23.09 3.17 14.22
CA ALA A 75 22.64 2.75 15.53
C ALA A 75 22.78 3.86 16.57
N GLN A 76 23.89 4.60 16.55
CA GLN A 76 24.09 5.77 17.40
C GLN A 76 23.03 6.84 17.14
N ALA A 77 22.76 7.16 15.87
CA ALA A 77 21.76 8.14 15.49
C ALA A 77 20.35 7.70 15.94
N PHE A 78 19.96 6.46 15.62
CA PHE A 78 18.63 5.93 15.91
C PHE A 78 18.35 5.81 17.40
N ALA A 79 19.36 5.48 18.22
CA ALA A 79 19.22 5.43 19.67
C ALA A 79 18.80 6.78 20.30
N ALA A 80 19.05 7.91 19.60
CA ALA A 80 18.67 9.24 20.07
C ALA A 80 17.31 9.72 19.54
N ILE A 81 16.60 8.91 18.75
CA ILE A 81 15.24 9.24 18.29
C ILE A 81 14.31 9.27 19.51
N PRO A 82 13.57 10.37 19.76
CA PRO A 82 12.72 10.49 20.94
C PRO A 82 11.62 9.44 21.01
N ILE A 83 11.24 9.07 22.23
CA ILE A 83 10.15 8.13 22.55
C ILE A 83 8.79 8.57 21.99
N SER A 84 8.62 9.88 21.73
CA SER A 84 7.40 10.44 21.14
C SER A 84 7.21 10.04 19.68
N ILE A 85 8.28 9.70 18.97
CA ILE A 85 8.22 9.28 17.57
C ILE A 85 7.64 7.87 17.51
N LEU A 86 6.51 7.71 16.83
CA LEU A 86 5.84 6.43 16.61
C LEU A 86 5.95 5.96 15.15
N LEU A 87 6.22 6.88 14.22
CA LEU A 87 6.47 6.57 12.81
C LEU A 87 7.86 7.06 12.40
N LEU A 88 8.66 6.14 11.87
CA LEU A 88 9.94 6.45 11.23
C LEU A 88 9.88 6.10 9.75
N ASN A 89 10.08 7.10 8.89
CA ASN A 89 10.20 6.88 7.44
C ASN A 89 11.67 6.99 7.01
N LEU A 90 12.19 5.89 6.46
CA LEU A 90 13.55 5.73 5.91
C LEU A 90 13.50 5.52 4.38
N GLU A 91 12.45 5.99 3.72
CA GLU A 91 12.26 5.87 2.28
C GLU A 91 13.48 6.34 1.48
N ASN A 92 13.81 5.68 0.37
CA ASN A 92 14.84 6.17 -0.55
C ASN A 92 16.19 6.52 0.13
N ASN A 93 16.70 5.61 0.95
CA ASN A 93 17.99 5.78 1.61
C ASN A 93 19.08 4.84 1.07
N GLY A 94 18.75 4.00 0.08
CA GLY A 94 19.70 3.07 -0.52
C GLY A 94 20.12 1.93 0.42
N LEU A 95 19.28 1.57 1.40
CA LEU A 95 19.61 0.52 2.38
C LEU A 95 19.85 -0.86 1.74
N GLY A 96 19.28 -1.12 0.56
CA GLY A 96 19.49 -2.36 -0.18
C GLY A 96 20.91 -2.53 -0.76
N ALA A 97 21.74 -1.49 -0.78
CA ALA A 97 23.14 -1.60 -1.21
C ALA A 97 24.05 -2.27 -0.17
N ARG A 98 23.57 -2.42 1.07
CA ARG A 98 24.33 -3.02 2.18
C ARG A 98 24.42 -4.54 2.05
N SER A 99 25.39 -5.15 2.73
CA SER A 99 25.35 -6.60 2.97
C SER A 99 24.13 -6.97 3.82
N GLY A 100 23.63 -8.20 3.72
CA GLY A 100 22.51 -8.66 4.55
C GLY A 100 22.75 -8.49 6.05
N THR A 101 23.96 -8.80 6.53
CA THR A 101 24.34 -8.63 7.94
C THR A 101 24.27 -7.17 8.38
N GLU A 102 24.80 -6.24 7.58
CA GLU A 102 24.76 -4.81 7.92
C GLU A 102 23.34 -4.25 7.83
N LEU A 103 22.52 -4.71 6.87
CA LEU A 103 21.11 -4.33 6.79
C LEU A 103 20.37 -4.80 8.05
N ALA A 104 20.58 -6.05 8.48
CA ALA A 104 19.99 -6.57 9.70
C ALA A 104 20.42 -5.81 10.95
N GLN A 105 21.71 -5.41 11.05
CA GLN A 105 22.20 -4.57 12.14
C GLN A 105 21.51 -3.19 12.16
N VAL A 106 21.33 -2.57 11.00
CA VAL A 106 20.63 -1.28 10.89
C VAL A 106 19.17 -1.41 11.31
N LEU A 107 18.47 -2.45 10.85
CA LEU A 107 17.07 -2.67 11.21
C LEU A 107 16.90 -3.07 12.69
N ALA A 108 17.85 -3.80 13.27
CA ALA A 108 17.87 -4.11 14.71
C ALA A 108 18.07 -2.87 15.58
N ALA A 109 18.73 -1.83 15.04
CA ALA A 109 18.99 -0.59 15.76
C ALA A 109 17.83 0.42 15.69
N ILE A 110 16.76 0.08 14.98
CA ILE A 110 15.52 0.86 14.97
C ILE A 110 14.95 0.90 16.40
N PRO A 111 14.49 2.05 16.91
CA PRO A 111 13.99 2.14 18.28
C PRO A 111 12.81 1.21 18.55
N ASN A 112 12.85 0.53 19.69
CA ASN A 112 11.87 -0.50 20.06
C ASN A 112 10.53 0.05 20.57
N HIS A 113 10.22 1.32 20.32
CA HIS A 113 8.93 1.95 20.64
C HIS A 113 8.14 2.40 19.41
N LEU A 114 8.73 2.25 18.20
CA LEU A 114 8.06 2.63 16.96
C LEU A 114 6.92 1.67 16.65
N ASP A 115 5.79 2.22 16.24
CA ASP A 115 4.64 1.46 15.76
C ASP A 115 4.71 1.24 14.24
N SER A 116 5.23 2.22 13.50
CA SER A 116 5.24 2.22 12.04
C SER A 116 6.64 2.48 11.48
N LEU A 117 7.09 1.62 10.57
CA LEU A 117 8.38 1.74 9.87
C LEU A 117 8.17 1.75 8.36
N VAL A 118 8.70 2.77 7.68
CA VAL A 118 8.68 2.85 6.20
C VAL A 118 10.08 2.61 5.64
N LEU A 119 10.21 1.55 4.85
CA LEU A 119 11.43 1.15 4.12
C LEU A 119 11.24 1.24 2.60
N ALA A 120 10.25 2.03 2.15
CA ALA A 120 9.93 2.18 0.74
C ALA A 120 11.15 2.64 -0.10
N GLU A 121 11.21 2.24 -1.37
CA GLU A 121 12.23 2.74 -2.32
C GLU A 121 13.70 2.53 -1.88
N ASN A 122 14.00 1.48 -1.11
CA ASN A 122 15.38 1.21 -0.65
C ASN A 122 16.14 0.21 -1.52
N GLY A 123 15.51 -0.31 -2.58
CA GLY A 123 16.10 -1.31 -3.47
C GLY A 123 16.31 -2.67 -2.80
N LEU A 124 15.47 -3.02 -1.82
CA LEU A 124 15.57 -4.27 -1.05
C LEU A 124 15.39 -5.52 -1.92
N GLY A 125 14.76 -5.42 -3.08
CA GLY A 125 14.64 -6.54 -4.03
C GLY A 125 15.97 -7.01 -4.65
N ARG A 126 17.07 -6.29 -4.43
CA ARG A 126 18.45 -6.70 -4.81
C ARG A 126 19.09 -7.68 -3.81
N LYS A 127 18.47 -7.89 -2.65
CA LYS A 127 18.95 -8.82 -1.62
C LYS A 127 18.51 -10.23 -1.96
N SER A 128 19.35 -11.19 -1.61
CA SER A 128 18.93 -12.58 -1.59
C SER A 128 17.84 -12.79 -0.55
N GLY A 129 17.00 -13.82 -0.74
CA GLY A 129 15.95 -14.17 0.21
C GLY A 129 16.46 -14.38 1.63
N ALA A 130 17.65 -14.97 1.79
CA ALA A 130 18.26 -15.20 3.10
C ALA A 130 18.72 -13.89 3.79
N GLU A 131 19.38 -13.00 3.04
CA GLU A 131 19.77 -11.68 3.55
C GLU A 131 18.55 -10.86 3.97
N LEU A 132 17.50 -10.85 3.13
CA LEU A 132 16.29 -10.10 3.41
C LEU A 132 15.50 -10.71 4.58
N ALA A 133 15.41 -12.04 4.66
CA ALA A 133 14.79 -12.72 5.80
C ALA A 133 15.48 -12.39 7.12
N GLN A 134 16.82 -12.40 7.14
CA GLN A 134 17.60 -12.00 8.32
C GLN A 134 17.30 -10.55 8.72
N ALA A 135 17.24 -9.66 7.74
CA ALA A 135 16.95 -8.25 7.97
C ALA A 135 15.53 -7.99 8.50
N LEU A 136 14.51 -8.57 7.85
CA LEU A 136 13.11 -8.40 8.25
C LEU A 136 12.81 -8.97 9.63
N LYS A 137 13.48 -10.08 10.00
CA LYS A 137 13.39 -10.68 11.33
C LYS A 137 13.99 -9.80 12.42
N ALA A 138 14.96 -8.96 12.09
CA ALA A 138 15.64 -8.07 13.02
C ALA A 138 14.83 -6.82 13.38
N ILE A 139 13.76 -6.52 12.64
CA ILE A 139 12.88 -5.38 12.93
C ILE A 139 12.28 -5.52 14.35
N PRO A 140 12.29 -4.44 15.17
CA PRO A 140 11.77 -4.48 16.53
C PRO A 140 10.33 -4.98 16.61
N ILE A 141 10.03 -5.73 17.67
CA ILE A 141 8.72 -6.34 17.91
C ILE A 141 7.58 -5.33 18.09
N SER A 142 7.90 -4.07 18.41
CA SER A 142 6.93 -2.99 18.54
C SER A 142 6.35 -2.52 17.21
N VAL A 143 7.07 -2.74 16.10
CA VAL A 143 6.62 -2.31 14.78
C VAL A 143 5.44 -3.18 14.35
N SER A 144 4.26 -2.57 14.30
CA SER A 144 3.00 -3.19 13.89
C SER A 144 2.72 -2.99 12.40
N SER A 145 3.18 -1.87 11.82
CA SER A 145 3.02 -1.54 10.40
C SER A 145 4.38 -1.41 9.71
N LEU A 146 4.58 -2.20 8.65
CA LEU A 146 5.81 -2.22 7.86
C LEU A 146 5.53 -1.92 6.40
N ASP A 147 6.15 -0.86 5.88
CA ASP A 147 6.06 -0.49 4.48
C ASP A 147 7.32 -0.91 3.70
N LEU A 148 7.14 -1.86 2.78
CA LEU A 148 8.14 -2.39 1.85
C LEU A 148 7.82 -2.03 0.40
N SER A 149 6.99 -1.01 0.17
CA SER A 149 6.60 -0.58 -1.18
C SER A 149 7.79 -0.14 -2.03
N MET A 150 7.63 -0.17 -3.36
CA MET A 150 8.61 0.38 -4.31
C MET A 150 10.04 -0.18 -4.16
N ASN A 151 10.22 -1.41 -3.69
CA ASN A 151 11.53 -2.03 -3.46
C ASN A 151 12.02 -2.92 -4.61
N GLY A 152 11.23 -3.07 -5.67
CA GLY A 152 11.60 -3.80 -6.88
C GLY A 152 11.62 -5.32 -6.71
N PHE A 153 10.72 -5.88 -5.88
CA PHE A 153 10.62 -7.33 -5.66
C PHE A 153 10.20 -8.14 -6.90
N CYS A 154 9.82 -7.49 -8.00
CA CYS A 154 9.60 -8.15 -9.29
C CYS A 154 10.81 -8.99 -9.77
N ASN A 155 12.02 -8.58 -9.43
CA ASN A 155 13.26 -9.27 -9.81
C ASN A 155 13.69 -10.35 -8.81
N THR A 156 13.03 -10.45 -7.65
CA THR A 156 13.35 -11.44 -6.62
C THR A 156 12.69 -12.78 -6.98
N PRO A 157 13.41 -13.92 -7.00
CA PRO A 157 12.80 -15.22 -7.23
C PRO A 157 11.65 -15.52 -6.25
N GLY A 158 10.59 -16.22 -6.69
CA GLY A 158 9.41 -16.50 -5.84
C GLY A 158 9.76 -17.15 -4.51
N ALA A 159 10.65 -18.15 -4.51
CA ALA A 159 11.09 -18.85 -3.30
C ALA A 159 11.89 -17.95 -2.34
N GLU A 160 12.65 -17.00 -2.87
CA GLU A 160 13.40 -16.06 -2.06
C GLU A 160 12.51 -15.00 -1.42
N LEU A 161 11.51 -14.51 -2.17
CA LEU A 161 10.50 -13.61 -1.63
C LEU A 161 9.64 -14.31 -0.57
N ALA A 162 9.28 -15.58 -0.80
CA ALA A 162 8.58 -16.40 0.19
C ALA A 162 9.39 -16.54 1.49
N LEU A 163 10.69 -16.86 1.38
CA LEU A 163 11.58 -16.96 2.54
C LEU A 163 11.65 -15.64 3.33
N ALA A 164 11.73 -14.51 2.63
CA ALA A 164 11.73 -13.19 3.25
C ALA A 164 10.43 -12.88 3.98
N LEU A 165 9.28 -13.08 3.32
CA LEU A 165 7.95 -12.81 3.91
C LEU A 165 7.64 -13.71 5.10
N ALA A 166 8.06 -14.98 5.07
CA ALA A 166 7.92 -15.91 6.20
C ALA A 166 8.66 -15.45 7.46
N ASN A 167 9.67 -14.58 7.30
CA ASN A 167 10.53 -14.09 8.38
C ASN A 167 10.25 -12.64 8.78
N LEU A 168 9.07 -12.11 8.47
CA LEU A 168 8.62 -10.84 9.04
C LEU A 168 8.61 -10.92 10.58
N SER A 169 9.07 -9.85 11.23
CA SER A 169 9.07 -9.76 12.69
C SER A 169 7.67 -10.00 13.28
N LYS A 170 7.61 -10.68 14.43
CA LYS A 170 6.35 -11.10 15.08
C LYS A 170 5.44 -9.95 15.51
N GLY A 171 5.94 -8.72 15.50
CA GLY A 171 5.18 -7.49 15.76
C GLY A 171 4.30 -7.08 14.60
N VAL A 172 4.72 -7.40 13.37
CA VAL A 172 4.12 -6.87 12.15
C VAL A 172 2.73 -7.47 11.93
N ARG A 173 1.72 -6.61 11.89
CA ARG A 173 0.31 -6.92 11.60
C ARG A 173 -0.11 -6.46 10.20
N SER A 174 0.52 -5.39 9.72
CA SER A 174 0.22 -4.76 8.44
C SER A 174 1.47 -4.66 7.58
N VAL A 175 1.42 -5.16 6.35
CA VAL A 175 2.54 -5.13 5.39
C VAL A 175 2.10 -4.45 4.11
N ASN A 176 2.87 -3.46 3.67
CA ASN A 176 2.69 -2.83 2.37
C ASN A 176 3.73 -3.33 1.36
N LEU A 177 3.27 -4.00 0.30
CA LEU A 177 4.04 -4.47 -0.85
C LEU A 177 3.65 -3.73 -2.14
N SER A 178 2.99 -2.59 -2.05
CA SER A 178 2.55 -1.81 -3.21
C SER A 178 3.72 -1.36 -4.09
N GLY A 179 3.44 -1.14 -5.39
CA GLY A 179 4.42 -0.56 -6.30
C GLY A 179 5.69 -1.40 -6.53
N ASN A 180 5.68 -2.69 -6.21
CA ASN A 180 6.82 -3.59 -6.40
C ASN A 180 6.87 -4.25 -7.79
N TYR A 181 5.95 -3.88 -8.69
CA TYR A 181 5.79 -4.45 -10.03
C TYR A 181 5.61 -5.97 -10.03
N LEU A 182 4.94 -6.50 -8.98
CA LEU A 182 4.79 -7.94 -8.79
C LEU A 182 4.06 -8.65 -9.95
N GLY A 183 3.27 -7.93 -10.75
CA GLY A 183 2.62 -8.46 -11.96
C GLY A 183 3.58 -8.90 -13.07
N ALA A 184 4.89 -8.65 -12.95
CA ALA A 184 5.91 -9.19 -13.85
C ALA A 184 6.36 -10.63 -13.50
N LYS A 185 5.95 -11.14 -12.34
CA LYS A 185 6.24 -12.52 -11.89
C LYS A 185 5.19 -13.50 -12.44
N SER A 186 5.50 -14.80 -12.46
CA SER A 186 4.51 -15.84 -12.78
C SER A 186 3.49 -16.02 -11.65
N GLY A 187 2.33 -16.60 -11.96
CA GLY A 187 1.31 -16.95 -10.97
C GLY A 187 1.87 -17.82 -9.84
N ALA A 188 2.58 -18.90 -10.20
CA ALA A 188 3.21 -19.82 -9.24
C ALA A 188 4.23 -19.14 -8.30
N ASP A 189 5.05 -18.23 -8.83
CA ASP A 189 6.03 -17.49 -8.02
C ASP A 189 5.35 -16.59 -6.97
N LEU A 190 4.26 -15.91 -7.37
CA LEU A 190 3.47 -15.08 -6.48
C LEU A 190 2.68 -15.92 -5.48
N ALA A 191 2.11 -17.04 -5.92
CA ALA A 191 1.39 -17.96 -5.05
C ALA A 191 2.30 -18.48 -3.92
N LEU A 192 3.53 -18.88 -4.25
CA LEU A 192 4.53 -19.28 -3.27
C LEU A 192 4.86 -18.15 -2.28
N ALA A 193 5.05 -16.93 -2.78
CA ALA A 193 5.36 -15.77 -1.95
C ALA A 193 4.20 -15.39 -1.01
N PHE A 194 2.97 -15.35 -1.52
CA PHE A 194 1.79 -14.96 -0.74
C PHE A 194 1.41 -16.03 0.29
N ALA A 195 1.54 -17.32 -0.05
CA ALA A 195 1.30 -18.41 0.90
C ALA A 195 2.24 -18.36 2.12
N ALA A 196 3.42 -17.74 1.98
CA ALA A 196 4.40 -17.60 3.05
C ALA A 196 4.10 -16.47 4.05
N ILE A 197 3.04 -15.68 3.84
CA ILE A 197 2.66 -14.60 4.76
C ILE A 197 2.28 -15.19 6.14
N PRO A 198 2.96 -14.79 7.22
CA PRO A 198 2.80 -15.40 8.54
C PRO A 198 1.48 -15.03 9.22
N GLU A 199 1.02 -15.88 10.15
CA GLU A 199 -0.31 -15.80 10.78
C GLU A 199 -0.64 -14.52 11.54
N HIS A 200 0.38 -13.79 11.98
CA HIS A 200 0.18 -12.51 12.65
C HIS A 200 -0.10 -11.36 11.68
N VAL A 201 0.20 -11.49 10.38
CA VAL A 201 -0.10 -10.45 9.40
C VAL A 201 -1.56 -10.57 8.97
N THR A 202 -2.37 -9.58 9.34
CA THR A 202 -3.81 -9.55 9.04
C THR A 202 -4.17 -8.54 7.96
N GLU A 203 -3.24 -7.66 7.59
CA GLU A 203 -3.45 -6.63 6.58
C GLU A 203 -2.32 -6.65 5.54
N LEU A 204 -2.71 -6.63 4.26
CA LEU A 204 -1.79 -6.70 3.14
C LEU A 204 -2.17 -5.67 2.09
N ASP A 205 -1.22 -4.80 1.74
CA ASP A 205 -1.37 -3.88 0.61
C ASP A 205 -0.55 -4.38 -0.60
N LEU A 206 -1.26 -4.73 -1.67
CA LEU A 206 -0.73 -5.14 -2.96
C LEU A 206 -1.07 -4.13 -4.08
N SER A 207 -1.45 -2.91 -3.74
CA SER A 207 -1.86 -1.90 -4.72
C SER A 207 -0.72 -1.51 -5.68
N GLY A 208 -1.06 -1.04 -6.89
CA GLY A 208 -0.06 -0.51 -7.81
C GLY A 208 0.97 -1.53 -8.32
N ASN A 209 0.66 -2.82 -8.33
CA ASN A 209 1.57 -3.89 -8.76
C ASN A 209 1.39 -4.34 -10.22
N ASN A 210 0.52 -3.66 -10.98
CA ASN A 210 0.23 -3.94 -12.39
C ASN A 210 -0.29 -5.37 -12.67
N PHE A 211 -1.02 -5.98 -11.73
CA PHE A 211 -1.56 -7.33 -11.92
C PHE A 211 -2.49 -7.50 -13.13
N GLY A 212 -3.14 -6.43 -13.60
CA GLY A 212 -4.04 -6.48 -14.76
C GLY A 212 -3.40 -6.95 -16.07
N ASN A 213 -2.06 -6.93 -16.16
CA ASN A 213 -1.31 -7.43 -17.31
C ASN A 213 -1.03 -8.94 -17.27
N MET A 214 -1.27 -9.61 -16.14
CA MET A 214 -1.07 -11.05 -16.00
C MET A 214 -2.17 -11.84 -16.72
N PRO A 215 -1.88 -13.10 -17.13
CA PRO A 215 -2.93 -14.05 -17.46
C PRO A 215 -3.91 -14.20 -16.29
N VAL A 216 -5.21 -14.32 -16.58
CA VAL A 216 -6.25 -14.41 -15.55
C VAL A 216 -6.07 -15.64 -14.65
N ALA A 217 -5.63 -16.76 -15.22
CA ALA A 217 -5.35 -17.99 -14.47
C ALA A 217 -4.22 -17.79 -13.46
N ASP A 218 -3.07 -17.25 -13.90
CA ASP A 218 -1.91 -16.95 -13.05
C ASP A 218 -2.27 -15.99 -11.91
N LEU A 219 -3.04 -14.94 -12.21
CA LEU A 219 -3.46 -13.99 -11.19
C LEU A 219 -4.46 -14.62 -10.21
N ALA A 220 -5.40 -15.43 -10.69
CA ALA A 220 -6.33 -16.15 -9.83
C ALA A 220 -5.59 -17.13 -8.91
N GLU A 221 -4.61 -17.87 -9.42
CA GLU A 221 -3.75 -18.76 -8.64
C GLU A 221 -3.02 -17.98 -7.52
N ALA A 222 -2.40 -16.85 -7.86
CA ALA A 222 -1.71 -16.01 -6.89
C ALA A 222 -2.67 -15.48 -5.81
N LEU A 223 -3.81 -14.91 -6.20
CA LEU A 223 -4.79 -14.34 -5.25
C LEU A 223 -5.37 -15.41 -4.31
N ALA A 224 -5.63 -16.61 -4.82
CA ALA A 224 -6.13 -17.74 -4.03
C ALA A 224 -5.11 -18.22 -2.97
N ALA A 225 -3.82 -18.00 -3.21
CA ALA A 225 -2.76 -18.37 -2.28
C ALA A 225 -2.59 -17.38 -1.10
N ILE A 226 -3.23 -16.21 -1.14
CA ILE A 226 -3.19 -15.27 -0.01
C ILE A 226 -3.91 -15.94 1.18
N PRO A 227 -3.25 -16.14 2.34
CA PRO A 227 -3.84 -16.95 3.39
C PRO A 227 -5.12 -16.31 3.96
N PRO A 228 -6.07 -17.11 4.47
CA PRO A 228 -7.37 -16.64 4.96
C PRO A 228 -7.29 -15.78 6.23
N HIS A 229 -6.17 -15.84 6.96
CA HIS A 229 -5.93 -14.99 8.13
C HIS A 229 -5.72 -13.51 7.77
N VAL A 230 -5.41 -13.20 6.50
CA VAL A 230 -5.30 -11.83 5.98
C VAL A 230 -6.71 -11.30 5.76
N LYS A 231 -7.19 -10.46 6.67
CA LYS A 231 -8.57 -9.95 6.71
C LYS A 231 -8.78 -8.71 5.85
N SER A 232 -7.74 -7.90 5.67
CA SER A 232 -7.78 -6.67 4.88
C SER A 232 -6.80 -6.77 3.72
N ILE A 233 -7.31 -6.63 2.50
CA ILE A 233 -6.48 -6.63 1.29
C ILE A 233 -6.74 -5.36 0.49
N ASN A 234 -5.66 -4.65 0.17
CA ASN A 234 -5.69 -3.58 -0.82
C ASN A 234 -5.11 -4.06 -2.15
N LEU A 235 -5.92 -3.99 -3.20
CA LEU A 235 -5.58 -4.35 -4.57
C LEU A 235 -5.85 -3.18 -5.53
N GLY A 236 -5.97 -1.97 -5.01
CA GLY A 236 -6.21 -0.79 -5.83
C GLY A 236 -5.09 -0.53 -6.85
N PHE A 237 -5.38 0.26 -7.89
CA PHE A 237 -4.37 0.68 -8.87
C PHE A 237 -3.66 -0.48 -9.60
N ASN A 238 -4.29 -1.65 -9.73
CA ASN A 238 -3.71 -2.81 -10.41
C ASN A 238 -4.24 -3.03 -11.83
N LYS A 239 -5.23 -2.25 -12.27
CA LYS A 239 -5.91 -2.40 -13.57
C LYS A 239 -6.57 -3.79 -13.73
N LEU A 240 -7.01 -4.40 -12.62
CA LEU A 240 -7.53 -5.78 -12.60
C LEU A 240 -8.67 -6.03 -13.60
N PHE A 241 -9.53 -5.04 -13.81
CA PHE A 241 -10.75 -5.18 -14.59
C PHE A 241 -10.65 -4.55 -15.99
N LEU A 242 -9.53 -3.89 -16.28
CA LEU A 242 -9.29 -3.25 -17.57
C LEU A 242 -9.20 -4.33 -18.67
N ASN A 243 -10.01 -4.17 -19.72
CA ASN A 243 -10.08 -5.07 -20.87
C ASN A 243 -10.35 -6.55 -20.50
N LYS A 244 -11.08 -6.82 -19.41
CA LYS A 244 -11.49 -8.17 -18.99
C LYS A 244 -12.97 -8.42 -19.27
N THR A 245 -13.31 -9.66 -19.64
CA THR A 245 -14.71 -10.10 -19.78
C THR A 245 -15.38 -10.24 -18.40
N ALA A 246 -16.72 -10.32 -18.35
CA ALA A 246 -17.44 -10.55 -17.10
C ALA A 246 -16.95 -11.84 -16.39
N GLN A 247 -16.85 -12.95 -17.14
CA GLN A 247 -16.34 -14.23 -16.62
C GLN A 247 -14.94 -14.11 -16.01
N GLN A 248 -14.04 -13.37 -16.65
CA GLN A 248 -12.68 -13.17 -16.15
C GLN A 248 -12.67 -12.35 -14.85
N LYS A 249 -13.53 -11.34 -14.74
CA LYS A 249 -13.68 -10.56 -13.51
C LYS A 249 -14.22 -11.42 -12.38
N ASP A 250 -15.25 -12.24 -12.67
CA ASP A 250 -15.84 -13.16 -11.69
C ASP A 250 -14.80 -14.17 -11.18
N THR A 251 -13.98 -14.73 -12.08
CA THR A 251 -12.85 -15.61 -11.69
C THR A 251 -11.89 -14.91 -10.74
N LEU A 252 -11.50 -13.66 -11.01
CA LEU A 252 -10.60 -12.90 -10.14
C LEU A 252 -11.23 -12.58 -8.78
N LEU A 253 -12.53 -12.25 -8.76
CA LEU A 253 -13.26 -11.98 -7.52
C LEU A 253 -13.44 -13.24 -6.67
N GLN A 254 -13.75 -14.38 -7.30
CA GLN A 254 -13.84 -15.68 -6.61
C GLN A 254 -12.51 -16.10 -5.99
N ALA A 255 -11.39 -15.86 -6.70
CA ALA A 255 -10.05 -16.18 -6.19
C ALA A 255 -9.68 -15.40 -4.91
N LEU A 256 -10.30 -14.25 -4.65
CA LEU A 256 -10.07 -13.49 -3.41
C LEU A 256 -10.68 -14.14 -2.17
N GLY A 257 -11.67 -15.02 -2.37
CA GLY A 257 -12.41 -15.71 -1.31
C GLY A 257 -13.46 -14.82 -0.62
N GLU A 258 -14.49 -15.46 -0.06
CA GLU A 258 -15.66 -14.78 0.52
C GLU A 258 -15.47 -14.37 2.00
N ASN A 259 -14.42 -14.89 2.66
CA ASN A 259 -14.24 -14.79 4.12
C ASN A 259 -13.32 -13.64 4.58
N ARG A 260 -13.18 -12.56 3.80
CA ARG A 260 -12.34 -11.41 4.19
C ARG A 260 -13.19 -10.23 4.63
N SER A 261 -12.72 -9.51 5.65
CA SER A 261 -13.45 -8.39 6.24
C SER A 261 -13.42 -7.13 5.37
N ARG A 262 -12.37 -6.93 4.56
CA ARG A 262 -12.22 -5.71 3.76
C ARG A 262 -11.43 -5.95 2.47
N PHE A 263 -12.02 -5.55 1.34
CA PHE A 263 -11.36 -5.44 0.05
C PHE A 263 -11.32 -3.99 -0.44
N ILE A 264 -10.15 -3.52 -0.85
CA ILE A 264 -10.00 -2.22 -1.52
C ILE A 264 -9.65 -2.50 -2.98
N LEU A 265 -10.60 -2.23 -3.87
CA LEU A 265 -10.49 -2.51 -5.32
C LEU A 265 -10.54 -1.22 -6.16
N SER A 266 -10.30 -0.06 -5.56
CA SER A 266 -10.34 1.24 -6.25
C SER A 266 -9.36 1.32 -7.42
N SER A 267 -9.67 2.13 -8.43
CA SER A 267 -8.75 2.43 -9.53
C SER A 267 -8.29 1.20 -10.34
N ASN A 268 -9.19 0.24 -10.60
CA ASN A 268 -8.89 -0.99 -11.35
C ASN A 268 -9.39 -1.04 -12.79
N GLY A 269 -9.80 0.10 -13.35
CA GLY A 269 -10.17 0.23 -14.76
C GLY A 269 -11.67 0.10 -15.04
N GLU A 270 -12.49 -0.20 -14.04
CA GLU A 270 -13.91 0.14 -14.09
C GLU A 270 -14.10 1.58 -13.64
N SER A 271 -14.96 2.34 -14.33
CA SER A 271 -15.47 3.56 -13.73
C SER A 271 -16.18 3.16 -12.44
N ASP A 272 -16.05 3.94 -11.36
CA ASP A 272 -16.80 3.69 -10.11
C ASP A 272 -18.31 3.52 -10.35
N LEU A 273 -18.80 4.05 -11.47
CA LEU A 273 -20.14 3.87 -12.01
C LEU A 273 -20.45 2.42 -12.46
N ALA A 274 -19.55 1.71 -13.16
CA ALA A 274 -19.78 0.32 -13.60
C ALA A 274 -19.84 -0.66 -12.41
N ARG A 275 -18.99 -0.43 -11.41
CA ARG A 275 -18.96 -1.20 -10.15
C ARG A 275 -20.20 -0.95 -9.29
N THR A 276 -20.74 0.27 -9.34
CA THR A 276 -22.00 0.66 -8.70
C THR A 276 -23.24 0.12 -9.42
N LEU A 277 -23.18 0.03 -10.76
CA LEU A 277 -24.32 -0.39 -11.59
C LEU A 277 -24.40 -1.91 -11.79
N ALA A 278 -23.30 -2.67 -11.64
CA ALA A 278 -23.32 -4.13 -11.81
C ALA A 278 -24.35 -4.84 -10.90
N PRO A 279 -24.47 -4.51 -9.60
CA PRO A 279 -25.55 -5.03 -8.75
C PRO A 279 -26.95 -4.59 -9.21
N MET A 280 -27.07 -3.37 -9.74
CA MET A 280 -28.35 -2.81 -10.23
C MET A 280 -28.82 -3.47 -11.54
N VAL A 281 -27.91 -3.84 -12.44
CA VAL A 281 -28.23 -4.55 -13.70
C VAL A 281 -28.64 -5.99 -13.41
N GLY A 282 -28.04 -6.64 -12.41
CA GLY A 282 -28.49 -7.96 -11.93
C GLY A 282 -29.91 -7.92 -11.36
N LEU A 283 -30.26 -6.86 -10.63
CA LEU A 283 -31.62 -6.63 -10.10
C LEU A 283 -32.69 -6.40 -11.19
N ILE A 284 -32.30 -5.85 -12.36
CA ILE A 284 -33.21 -5.62 -13.49
C ILE A 284 -33.43 -6.90 -14.33
N ARG A 285 -32.44 -7.80 -14.37
CA ARG A 285 -32.50 -9.01 -15.21
C ARG A 285 -33.24 -10.20 -14.58
N GLY A 286 -33.65 -10.10 -13.31
CA GLY A 286 -34.58 -11.04 -12.71
C GLY A 286 -34.01 -12.41 -12.34
N ASP A 287 -32.69 -12.59 -12.33
CA ASP A 287 -32.07 -13.84 -11.89
C ASP A 287 -31.83 -13.82 -10.36
N SER A 288 -32.86 -14.25 -9.63
CA SER A 288 -32.87 -14.89 -8.30
C SER A 288 -31.48 -15.25 -7.72
N LEU A 289 -30.93 -14.61 -6.67
CA LEU A 289 -31.27 -14.82 -5.24
C LEU A 289 -30.73 -13.68 -4.30
N THR A 290 -31.61 -13.21 -3.39
CA THR A 290 -31.38 -12.80 -1.97
C THR A 290 -30.58 -11.55 -1.53
N TYR A 291 -30.23 -10.55 -2.34
CA TYR A 291 -29.72 -9.28 -1.78
C TYR A 291 -30.42 -8.04 -2.33
N ARG A 292 -31.31 -7.44 -1.53
CA ARG A 292 -31.73 -6.04 -1.70
C ARG A 292 -30.76 -5.15 -0.94
N LEU A 293 -30.08 -4.24 -1.63
CA LEU A 293 -29.36 -3.16 -0.96
C LEU A 293 -30.38 -2.16 -0.38
N PRO A 294 -30.24 -1.75 0.89
CA PRO A 294 -31.07 -0.70 1.47
C PRO A 294 -30.97 0.61 0.68
N PHE A 295 -32.09 1.33 0.58
CA PHE A 295 -32.21 2.57 -0.18
C PHE A 295 -31.15 3.63 0.18
N ASP A 296 -30.71 3.61 1.44
CA ASP A 296 -29.76 4.55 2.00
C ASP A 296 -28.32 4.28 1.49
N VAL A 297 -28.01 3.01 1.23
CA VAL A 297 -26.72 2.57 0.66
C VAL A 297 -26.65 2.94 -0.82
N ILE A 298 -27.75 2.77 -1.54
CA ILE A 298 -27.88 3.21 -2.93
C ILE A 298 -27.74 4.73 -3.03
N SER A 299 -28.41 5.47 -2.15
CA SER A 299 -28.35 6.94 -2.10
C SER A 299 -26.95 7.43 -1.78
N TYR A 300 -26.26 6.82 -0.81
CA TYR A 300 -24.87 7.13 -0.46
C TYR A 300 -23.92 6.90 -1.63
N ILE A 301 -24.05 5.77 -2.34
CA ILE A 301 -23.20 5.46 -3.49
C ILE A 301 -23.42 6.46 -4.65
N LEU A 302 -24.66 6.91 -4.87
CA LEU A 302 -24.98 7.92 -5.90
C LEU A 302 -24.36 9.30 -5.61
N THR A 303 -24.03 9.62 -4.35
CA THR A 303 -23.36 10.90 -4.00
C THR A 303 -21.92 11.01 -4.49
N PHE A 304 -21.27 9.90 -4.84
CA PHE A 304 -19.85 9.88 -5.24
C PHE A 304 -19.63 9.95 -6.76
N LEU A 305 -20.68 10.03 -7.57
CA LEU A 305 -20.54 10.20 -9.01
C LEU A 305 -20.15 11.65 -9.32
N PRO A 306 -19.15 11.97 -10.16
CA PRO A 306 -18.85 13.34 -10.58
C PRO A 306 -19.79 13.77 -11.71
N THR A 307 -20.31 15.01 -11.68
CA THR A 307 -21.06 15.61 -12.80
C THR A 307 -20.97 17.13 -12.76
N ASP A 308 -20.71 17.76 -13.90
CA ASP A 308 -20.56 19.21 -14.05
C ASP A 308 -21.91 19.96 -14.15
N ASN A 309 -22.95 19.49 -13.45
CA ASN A 309 -24.31 20.02 -13.55
C ASN A 309 -24.76 20.72 -12.25
N PRO A 310 -25.12 22.02 -12.29
CA PRO A 310 -25.47 22.79 -11.10
C PRO A 310 -26.81 22.41 -10.45
N ASN A 311 -27.62 21.53 -11.06
CA ASN A 311 -28.89 21.06 -10.49
C ASN A 311 -28.77 19.76 -9.66
N LYS A 312 -27.55 19.39 -9.26
CA LYS A 312 -27.28 18.13 -8.58
C LYS A 312 -27.78 18.12 -7.14
N GLY A 313 -28.44 17.03 -6.74
CA GLY A 313 -28.93 16.78 -5.38
C GLY A 313 -30.45 16.77 -5.24
N ARG A 314 -31.21 17.14 -6.29
CA ARG A 314 -32.67 17.01 -6.28
C ARG A 314 -33.08 15.62 -6.78
N PRO A 315 -33.86 14.84 -6.01
CA PRO A 315 -34.33 13.50 -6.40
C PRO A 315 -34.96 13.44 -7.80
N GLY A 316 -35.67 14.49 -8.22
CA GLY A 316 -36.31 14.56 -9.54
C GLY A 316 -35.36 14.56 -10.73
N PHE A 317 -34.13 15.07 -10.58
CA PHE A 317 -33.14 15.06 -11.66
C PHE A 317 -32.70 13.62 -12.01
N PHE A 318 -32.46 12.81 -10.97
CA PHE A 318 -32.07 11.41 -11.13
C PHE A 318 -33.23 10.52 -11.59
N GLN A 319 -34.46 10.80 -11.16
CA GLN A 319 -35.67 10.14 -11.66
C GLN A 319 -35.85 10.34 -13.17
N ASN A 320 -35.72 11.58 -13.66
CA ASN A 320 -35.87 11.87 -15.09
C ASN A 320 -34.78 11.21 -15.94
N GLN A 321 -33.56 11.10 -15.40
CA GLN A 321 -32.45 10.47 -16.11
C GLN A 321 -32.56 8.93 -16.12
N LEU A 322 -33.06 8.33 -15.04
CA LEU A 322 -33.43 6.91 -14.98
C LEU A 322 -34.57 6.59 -15.96
N GLN A 323 -35.61 7.43 -16.00
CA GLN A 323 -36.75 7.28 -16.89
C GLN A 323 -36.34 7.39 -18.37
N SER A 324 -35.58 8.41 -18.73
CA SER A 324 -35.07 8.58 -20.11
C SER A 324 -34.17 7.41 -20.56
N THR A 325 -33.39 6.85 -19.63
CA THR A 325 -32.53 5.69 -19.92
C THR A 325 -33.35 4.41 -20.07
N SER A 326 -34.38 4.22 -19.24
CA SER A 326 -35.32 3.11 -19.33
C SER A 326 -36.12 3.15 -20.64
N GLU A 327 -36.65 4.31 -21.02
CA GLU A 327 -37.39 4.50 -22.29
C GLU A 327 -36.51 4.22 -23.52
N LYS A 328 -35.23 4.63 -23.49
CA LYS A 328 -34.27 4.31 -24.55
C LYS A 328 -33.98 2.82 -24.66
N MET A 329 -33.87 2.11 -23.54
CA MET A 329 -33.65 0.66 -23.55
C MET A 329 -34.86 -0.11 -24.06
N VAL A 330 -36.09 0.29 -23.71
CA VAL A 330 -37.33 -0.29 -24.24
C VAL A 330 -37.43 -0.08 -25.76
N SER A 331 -37.08 1.11 -26.26
CA SER A 331 -37.07 1.40 -27.70
C SER A 331 -36.04 0.58 -28.51
N ILE A 332 -34.99 0.08 -27.84
CA ILE A 332 -33.96 -0.78 -28.44
C ILE A 332 -34.43 -2.25 -28.46
N GLU A 333 -35.22 -2.69 -27.47
CA GLU A 333 -35.83 -4.02 -27.46
C GLU A 333 -36.99 -4.16 -28.46
N GLU A 334 -37.81 -3.13 -28.62
CA GLU A 334 -38.92 -3.11 -29.60
C GLU A 334 -38.45 -3.11 -31.06
N LYS A 335 -37.20 -2.73 -31.32
CA LYS A 335 -36.57 -2.73 -32.65
C LYS A 335 -35.86 -4.03 -33.01
N LYS A 336 -35.87 -5.06 -32.15
CA LYS A 336 -35.38 -6.39 -32.53
C LYS A 336 -36.39 -7.04 -33.49
N PRO A 337 -35.99 -7.47 -34.70
CA PRO A 337 -36.91 -8.18 -35.60
C PRO A 337 -37.40 -9.46 -34.92
N LYS A 338 -38.73 -9.60 -34.78
CA LYS A 338 -39.35 -10.84 -34.33
C LYS A 338 -39.18 -11.87 -35.44
N TYR A 339 -38.28 -12.83 -35.25
CA TYR A 339 -38.22 -14.02 -36.10
C TYR A 339 -39.51 -14.83 -35.88
N GLN A 340 -40.41 -14.79 -36.84
CA GLN A 340 -41.51 -15.74 -36.94
C GLN A 340 -40.98 -16.98 -37.66
N PHE A 341 -40.88 -18.09 -36.93
CA PHE A 341 -40.71 -19.41 -37.55
C PHE A 341 -42.11 -19.93 -37.89
N SER A 342 -42.39 -20.03 -39.20
CA SER A 342 -43.45 -20.85 -39.78
C SER A 342 -42.95 -22.27 -40.00
#